data_AF-A0A7C1Y039-F1
#
_entry.id   AF-A0A7C1Y039-F1
#
_cell.length_a   1.000
_cell.length_b   1.000
_cell.length_c   1.000
_cell.angle_alpha   90.00
_cell.angle_beta   90.00
_cell.angle_gamma   90.00
#
_symmetry.space_group_name_H-M   'P 1'
#
loop_
_entity.id
_entity.type
_entity.pdbx_description
1 polymer ?
#
loop_
_entity_poly.entity_id
_entity_poly.type
_entity_poly.pdbx_seq_one_letter_code
_entity_poly.pdbx_strand_id
1 'polypeptide(L)'
;MLIERLRQAIFTDTCDVDPRTVVLVSLANSTGLLKVPFDKKMLKRRKARIDRIVNGEITGKAAQEAIQAMQAAVMVAFTMTAMMSTTMHH
;
A
#
# COMPACT_ATOMS: atom_id res chain seq x y z
N MET A 1 17.42 -4.83 -0.80
CA MET A 1 16.56 -5.01 -1.99
C MET A 1 15.09 -4.94 -1.60
N LEU A 2 14.17 -4.62 -2.52
CA LEU A 2 12.76 -4.27 -2.27
C LEU A 2 11.99 -5.25 -1.37
N ILE A 3 12.17 -6.56 -1.59
CA ILE A 3 11.54 -7.63 -0.79
C ILE A 3 11.98 -7.59 0.67
N GLU A 4 13.24 -7.21 0.94
CA GLU A 4 13.75 -7.11 2.30
C GLU A 4 13.12 -5.96 3.06
N ARG A 5 12.82 -4.85 2.39
CA ARG A 5 12.09 -3.73 3.00
C ARG A 5 10.67 -4.13 3.39
N LEU A 6 9.98 -4.88 2.51
CA LEU A 6 8.67 -5.45 2.82
C LEU A 6 8.76 -6.43 4.00
N ARG A 7 9.78 -7.30 4.00
CA ARG A 7 10.00 -8.27 5.08
C ARG A 7 10.19 -7.55 6.41
N GLN A 8 11.06 -6.55 6.45
CA GLN A 8 11.31 -5.76 7.66
C GLN A 8 10.02 -5.08 8.13
N ALA A 9 9.35 -4.32 7.26
CA ALA A 9 8.13 -3.60 7.66
C ALA A 9 7.03 -4.51 8.22
N ILE A 10 6.83 -5.71 7.63
CA ILE A 10 5.76 -6.65 7.98
C ILE A 10 6.13 -7.54 9.18
N PHE A 11 7.38 -8.01 9.23
CA PHE A 11 7.79 -9.06 10.18
C PHE A 11 8.61 -8.53 11.37
N THR A 12 8.97 -7.24 11.41
CA THR A 12 9.50 -6.60 12.62
C THR A 12 8.44 -5.72 13.28
N ASP A 13 8.66 -5.41 14.55
CA ASP A 13 7.76 -4.60 15.38
C ASP A 13 8.18 -3.11 15.41
N THR A 14 9.04 -2.68 14.48
CA THR A 14 9.52 -1.31 14.36
C THR A 14 8.39 -0.34 14.05
N CYS A 15 8.20 0.70 14.87
CA CYS A 15 7.17 1.73 14.61
C CYS A 15 7.61 2.79 13.60
N ASP A 16 8.90 2.88 13.28
CA ASP A 16 9.43 3.80 12.27
C ASP A 16 9.55 3.10 10.92
N VAL A 17 8.51 3.21 10.09
CA VAL A 17 8.49 2.64 8.74
C VAL A 17 8.60 3.76 7.73
N ASP A 18 9.65 3.70 6.90
CA ASP A 18 9.88 4.66 5.82
C ASP A 18 8.61 4.83 4.95
N PRO A 19 8.19 6.08 4.63
CA PRO A 19 6.96 6.36 3.90
C PRO A 19 6.84 5.63 2.55
N ARG A 20 7.95 5.47 1.83
CA ARG A 20 7.95 4.74 0.54
C ARG A 20 7.71 3.25 0.77
N THR A 21 8.17 2.71 1.89
CA THR A 21 7.88 1.32 2.29
C THR A 21 6.41 1.14 2.66
N VAL A 22 5.77 2.13 3.30
CA VAL A 22 4.33 2.11 3.59
C VAL A 22 3.52 2.03 2.29
N VAL A 23 3.81 2.91 1.32
CA VAL A 23 3.20 2.87 -0.02
C VAL A 23 3.36 1.49 -0.66
N LEU A 24 4.57 0.94 -0.60
CA LEU A 24 4.87 -0.37 -1.18
C LEU A 24 4.07 -1.50 -0.51
N VAL A 25 3.96 -1.49 0.82
CA VAL A 25 3.13 -2.46 1.57
C VAL A 25 1.66 -2.32 1.17
N SER A 26 1.14 -1.08 1.10
CA SER A 26 -0.25 -0.81 0.72
C SER A 26 -0.57 -1.29 -0.69
N LEU A 27 0.29 -1.02 -1.67
CA LEU A 27 0.13 -1.49 -3.04
C LEU A 27 0.23 -3.02 -3.14
N ALA A 28 1.23 -3.63 -2.50
CA ALA A 28 1.41 -5.08 -2.54
C ALA A 28 0.25 -5.82 -1.82
N ASN A 29 -0.34 -5.20 -0.79
CA ASN A 29 -1.49 -5.75 -0.08
C ASN A 29 -2.77 -5.65 -0.90
N SER A 30 -3.07 -4.47 -1.50
CA SER A 30 -4.28 -4.27 -2.30
C SER A 30 -4.30 -5.11 -3.58
N THR A 31 -3.13 -5.36 -4.17
CA THR A 31 -2.96 -6.20 -5.36
C THR A 31 -2.80 -7.70 -5.04
N GLY A 32 -2.69 -8.07 -3.76
CA GLY A 32 -2.45 -9.45 -3.34
C GLY A 32 -1.03 -9.98 -3.63
N LEU A 33 -0.12 -9.12 -4.11
CA LEU A 33 1.25 -9.47 -4.47
C LEU A 33 2.14 -9.86 -3.27
N LEU A 34 1.75 -9.55 -2.03
CA LEU A 34 2.46 -10.03 -0.84
C LEU A 34 2.59 -11.56 -0.77
N LYS A 35 1.68 -12.30 -1.41
CA LYS A 35 1.69 -13.76 -1.45
C LYS A 35 2.75 -14.36 -2.38
N VAL A 36 3.37 -13.53 -3.23
CA VAL A 36 4.43 -13.98 -4.16
C VAL A 36 5.74 -14.24 -3.42
N PRO A 37 6.27 -13.30 -2.61
CA PRO A 37 7.50 -13.54 -1.85
C PRO A 37 7.28 -14.11 -0.44
N PHE A 38 6.05 -14.13 0.09
CA PHE A 38 5.78 -14.52 1.48
C PHE A 38 4.65 -15.55 1.61
N ASP A 39 4.84 -16.51 2.52
CA ASP A 39 3.84 -17.53 2.81
C ASP A 39 2.54 -16.95 3.38
N LYS A 40 1.41 -17.48 2.89
CA LYS A 40 0.07 -17.10 3.36
C LYS A 40 -0.10 -17.26 4.88
N LYS A 41 0.50 -18.30 5.48
CA LYS A 41 0.45 -18.51 6.94
C LYS A 41 1.20 -17.41 7.69
N MET A 42 2.34 -16.96 7.18
CA MET A 42 3.12 -15.86 7.77
C MET A 42 2.37 -14.53 7.69
N LEU A 43 1.79 -14.24 6.53
CA LEU A 43 0.97 -13.03 6.33
C LEU A 43 -0.25 -13.01 7.25
N LYS A 44 -0.93 -14.15 7.45
CA LYS A 44 -2.05 -14.25 8.40
C LYS A 44 -1.63 -13.90 9.84
N ARG A 45 -0.46 -14.36 10.29
CA ARG A 45 0.07 -14.04 11.63
C ARG A 45 0.37 -12.55 11.80
N ARG A 46 0.75 -11.85 10.74
CA ARG A 46 1.03 -10.41 10.74
C ARG A 46 -0.13 -9.55 10.20
N LYS A 47 -1.35 -10.10 10.05
CA LYS A 47 -2.48 -9.37 9.46
C LYS A 47 -2.76 -8.04 10.16
N ALA A 48 -2.85 -8.03 11.49
CA ALA A 48 -3.10 -6.81 12.26
C ALA A 48 -2.01 -5.77 12.03
N ARG A 49 -0.74 -6.19 11.97
CA ARG A 49 0.40 -5.31 11.68
C ARG A 49 0.30 -4.71 10.28
N ILE A 50 -0.01 -5.52 9.27
CA ILE A 50 -0.22 -5.07 7.89
C ILE A 50 -1.35 -4.03 7.84
N ASP A 51 -2.48 -4.32 8.47
CA ASP A 51 -3.64 -3.42 8.50
C ASP A 51 -3.26 -2.07 9.13
N ARG A 52 -2.53 -2.07 10.26
CA ARG A 52 -2.03 -0.84 10.90
C ARG A 52 -1.05 -0.04 10.03
N ILE A 53 -0.20 -0.70 9.23
CA ILE A 53 0.72 -0.03 8.30
C ILE A 53 -0.09 0.63 7.19
N VAL A 54 -1.05 -0.10 6.60
CA VAL A 54 -1.88 0.37 5.50
C VAL A 54 -2.80 1.51 5.93
N ASN A 55 -3.32 1.46 7.16
CA ASN A 55 -4.15 2.53 7.74
C ASN A 55 -3.35 3.78 8.14
N GLY A 56 -2.01 3.75 8.06
CA GLY A 56 -1.16 4.87 8.45
C GLY A 56 -0.94 5.01 9.96
N GLU A 57 -1.43 4.09 10.78
CA GLU A 57 -1.29 4.13 12.25
C GLU A 57 0.16 3.97 12.74
N ILE A 58 1.02 3.44 11.86
CA ILE A 58 2.46 3.26 12.10
C ILE A 58 3.29 4.32 11.35
N THR A 59 2.62 5.23 10.64
CA THR A 59 3.25 6.23 9.76
C THR A 59 3.07 7.62 10.37
N GLY A 60 4.11 8.46 10.31
CA GLY A 60 3.99 9.86 10.73
C GLY A 60 2.99 10.65 9.86
N LYS A 61 2.34 11.65 10.44
CA LYS A 61 1.29 12.46 9.79
C LYS A 61 1.67 12.99 8.39
N ALA A 62 2.90 13.49 8.22
CA ALA A 62 3.40 14.00 6.95
C ALA A 62 3.46 12.93 5.84
N ALA A 63 3.71 11.68 6.22
CA ALA A 63 3.76 10.57 5.27
C ALA A 63 2.36 10.05 4.93
N GLN A 64 1.41 10.13 5.86
CA GLN A 64 0.00 9.88 5.57
C GLN A 64 -0.58 10.89 4.58
N GLU A 65 -0.25 12.17 4.74
CA GLU A 65 -0.65 13.25 3.81
C GLU A 65 -0.09 13.01 2.40
N ALA A 66 1.18 12.61 2.27
CA ALA A 66 1.79 12.28 0.99
C ALA A 66 1.11 11.07 0.30
N ILE A 67 0.77 10.03 1.07
CA ILE A 67 0.05 8.85 0.55
C ILE A 67 -1.35 9.24 0.06
N GLN A 68 -2.08 10.04 0.85
CA GLN A 68 -3.42 10.49 0.48
C GLN A 68 -3.39 11.34 -0.80
N ALA A 69 -2.41 12.25 -0.92
CA ALA A 69 -2.23 13.05 -2.13
C ALA A 69 -1.99 12.16 -3.37
N MET A 70 -1.14 11.13 -3.26
CA MET A 70 -0.88 10.19 -4.35
C MET A 70 -2.12 9.35 -4.70
N GLN A 71 -2.85 8.85 -3.71
CA GLN A 71 -4.08 8.08 -3.92
C GLN A 71 -5.17 8.93 -4.58
N ALA A 72 -5.33 10.18 -4.17
CA ALA A 72 -6.25 11.13 -4.78
C ALA A 72 -5.88 11.39 -6.25
N ALA A 73 -4.59 11.63 -6.54
CA ALA A 73 -4.12 11.83 -7.91
C ALA A 73 -4.39 10.61 -8.81
N VAL A 74 -4.13 9.39 -8.30
CA VAL A 74 -4.43 8.14 -9.02
C VAL A 74 -5.93 7.99 -9.27
N MET A 75 -6.77 8.21 -8.25
CA MET A 75 -8.22 8.12 -8.39
C MET A 75 -8.75 9.09 -9.46
N VAL A 76 -8.29 10.34 -9.47
CA VAL A 76 -8.64 11.34 -10.48
C VAL A 76 -8.21 10.90 -11.89
N ALA A 77 -6.99 10.36 -12.03
CA ALA A 77 -6.51 9.87 -13.32
C ALA A 77 -7.40 8.74 -13.88
N PHE A 78 -7.83 7.81 -13.01
CA PHE A 78 -8.71 6.71 -13.41
C PHE A 78 -10.14 7.17 -13.73
N THR A 79 -10.72 8.10 -12.97
CA THR A 79 -12.08 8.60 -13.26
C THR A 79 -12.12 9.40 -14.56
N MET A 80 -11.11 10.21 -14.84
CA MET A 80 -10.98 10.92 -16.12
C MET A 80 -10.90 9.95 -17.30
N THR A 81 -10.09 8.89 -17.18
CA THR A 81 -9.97 7.87 -18.22
C THR A 81 -11.29 7.13 -18.44
N ALA A 82 -12.01 6.78 -17.37
CA ALA A 82 -13.30 6.09 -17.45
C ALA A 82 -14.36 6.93 -18.19
N MET A 83 -14.42 8.25 -17.95
CA MET A 83 -15.35 9.16 -18.63
C MET A 83 -15.05 9.32 -20.13
N MET A 84 -13.77 9.31 -20.51
CA MET A 84 -13.37 9.34 -21.93
C MET A 84 -13.77 8.05 -22.66
N SER A 85 -13.64 6.89 -22.00
CA SER A 85 -14.03 5.61 -22.59
C SER A 85 -15.54 5.46 -22.81
N THR A 86 -16.39 6.07 -21.97
CA THR A 86 -17.86 6.01 -22.16
C THR A 86 -18.37 6.96 -23.24
N THR A 87 -17.65 8.05 -23.53
CA THR A 87 -18.02 9.01 -24.59
C THR A 87 -17.64 8.55 -26.00
N MET A 88 -16.67 7.65 -26.15
CA MET A 88 -16.33 7.04 -27.46
C MET A 88 -17.22 5.87 -27.86
N HIS A 89 -18.08 5.38 -26.96
CA HIS A 89 -18.94 4.20 -27.17
C HIS A 89 -20.40 4.57 -27.53
N HIS A 90 -20.63 5.78 -28.04
CA HIS A 90 -21.93 6.26 -28.52
C HIS A 90 -21.88 6.75 -29.97
#